data_AF-A0A1H7ZM45-F1
#
_entry.id   AF-A0A1H7ZM45-F1
#
_cell.length_a   1.000
_cell.length_b   1.000
_cell.length_c   1.000
_cell.angle_alpha   90.00
_cell.angle_beta   90.00
_cell.angle_gamma   90.00
#
_symmetry.space_group_name_H-M   'P 1'
#
loop_
_entity.id
_entity.type
_entity.pdbx_description
1 polymer ?
#
loop_
_entity_poly.entity_id
_entity_poly.type
_entity_poly.pdbx_seq_one_letter_code
_entity_poly.pdbx_strand_id
1 'polypeptide(L)' 'MNKYLKRGIGITLVGIALIVLGMYLKRVESGLYGITLIVGVVTFGVGFVTIVYSLIRKIERQSILDTRNKQSNDE' A
#
# COMPACT_ATOMS: atom_id res chain seq x y z
N MET A 1 -12.41 1.42 8.13
CA MET A 1 -11.09 1.40 7.46
C MET A 1 -10.96 2.64 6.58
N ASN A 2 -9.89 3.43 6.74
CA ASN A 2 -9.75 4.70 6.03
C ASN A 2 -9.76 4.46 4.50
N LYS A 3 -10.46 5.29 3.72
CA LYS A 3 -10.59 5.13 2.25
C LYS A 3 -9.22 5.09 1.55
N TYR A 4 -8.26 5.81 2.11
CA TYR A 4 -6.87 5.86 1.67
C TYR A 4 -6.11 4.55 1.92
N LEU A 5 -6.34 3.90 3.07
CA LEU A 5 -5.71 2.62 3.40
C LEU A 5 -6.24 1.51 2.48
N LYS A 6 -7.55 1.50 2.17
CA LYS A 6 -8.15 0.58 1.19
C LYS A 6 -7.54 0.77 -0.21
N ARG A 7 -7.32 2.01 -0.64
CA ARG A 7 -6.66 2.31 -1.92
C ARG A 7 -5.20 1.85 -1.94
N GLY A 8 -4.45 2.09 -0.87
CA GLY A 8 -3.06 1.62 -0.75
C GLY A 8 -2.96 0.10 -0.86
N ILE A 9 -3.83 -0.63 -0.15
CA ILE A 9 -3.89 -2.10 -0.22
C ILE A 9 -4.22 -2.57 -1.64
N GLY A 10 -5.19 -1.92 -2.32
CA GLY A 10 -5.53 -2.25 -3.71
C GLY A 10 -4.35 -2.07 -4.67
N ILE A 11 -3.62 -0.96 -4.57
CA ILE A 11 -2.45 -0.68 -5.43
C ILE A 11 -1.34 -1.71 -5.18
N THR A 12 -1.08 -2.06 -3.91
CA THR A 12 -0.08 -3.06 -3.56
C THR A 12 -0.44 -4.45 -4.10
N LEU A 13 -1.73 -4.85 -4.02
CA LEU A 13 -2.20 -6.11 -4.59
C LEU A 13 -2.02 -6.16 -6.11
N VAL A 14 -2.29 -5.05 -6.82
CA VAL A 14 -2.05 -4.95 -8.26
C VAL A 14 -0.55 -5.06 -8.58
N GLY A 15 0.31 -4.43 -7.78
CA GLY A 15 1.77 -4.56 -7.92
C GLY A 15 2.25 -6.01 -7.74
N ILE A 16 1.75 -6.72 -6.73
CA ILE A 16 2.04 -8.13 -6.51
C ILE A 16 1.58 -8.98 -7.70
N ALA A 17 0.36 -8.76 -8.19
CA ALA A 17 -0.18 -9.49 -9.34
C ALA A 17 0.67 -9.28 -10.60
N LEU A 18 1.15 -8.06 -10.85
CA LEU A 18 2.07 -7.74 -11.94
C LEU A 18 3.41 -8.45 -11.81
N ILE A 19 3.96 -8.55 -10.60
CA ILE A 19 5.21 -9.29 -10.37
C ILE A 19 5.01 -10.78 -10.66
N VAL A 20 3.92 -11.38 -10.18
CA VAL A 20 3.57 -12.78 -10.46
C VAL A 20 3.39 -13.00 -11.96
N LEU A 21 2.69 -12.09 -12.64
CA LEU A 21 2.51 -12.12 -14.10
C LEU A 21 3.85 -12.00 -14.85
N GLY A 22 4.74 -11.10 -14.42
CA GLY A 22 6.07 -10.95 -14.98
C GLY A 22 6.93 -12.20 -14.81
N MET A 23 6.84 -12.86 -13.65
CA MET A 23 7.50 -14.16 -13.42
C MET A 23 6.92 -15.27 -14.31
N TYR A 24 5.61 -15.26 -14.54
CA TYR A 24 4.99 -16.19 -15.49
C TYR A 24 5.47 -15.93 -16.92
N LEU A 25 5.50 -14.67 -17.37
CA LEU A 25 6.02 -14.30 -18.69
C LEU A 25 7.49 -14.70 -18.88
N LYS A 26 8.30 -14.58 -17.82
CA LYS A 26 9.70 -15.07 -17.83
C LYS A 26 9.76 -16.57 -18.12
N ARG A 27 8.82 -17.35 -17.60
CA ARG A 27 8.76 -18.81 -17.83
C ARG A 27 8.39 -19.17 -19.27
N VAL A 28 7.68 -18.30 -19.97
CA VAL A 28 7.28 -18.47 -21.38
C VAL A 28 8.25 -17.77 -22.33
N GLU A 29 9.43 -17.35 -21.86
CA GLU A 29 10.46 -16.63 -22.63
C GLU A 29 9.94 -15.40 -23.39
N SER A 30 8.85 -14.80 -22.91
CA SER A 30 8.30 -13.60 -23.53
C SER A 30 9.21 -12.41 -23.24
N GLY A 31 9.76 -11.75 -24.26
CA GLY A 31 10.61 -10.56 -24.11
C GLY A 31 9.99 -9.40 -23.33
N LEU A 32 8.67 -9.44 -23.07
CA LEU A 32 7.95 -8.46 -22.26
C LEU A 32 8.16 -8.64 -20.75
N TYR A 33 8.74 -9.77 -20.29
CA TYR A 33 8.90 -10.08 -18.86
C TYR A 33 9.66 -8.99 -18.09
N GLY A 34 10.71 -8.41 -18.70
CA GLY A 34 11.53 -7.38 -18.07
C GLY A 34 10.72 -6.13 -17.75
N ILE A 35 9.96 -5.64 -18.73
CA ILE A 35 9.12 -4.45 -18.58
C ILE A 35 8.01 -4.72 -17.56
N THR A 36 7.35 -5.89 -17.61
CA THR A 36 6.30 -6.25 -16.67
C THR A 36 6.81 -6.30 -15.22
N LEU A 37 8.01 -6.85 -14.99
CA LEU A 37 8.62 -6.87 -13.66
C LEU A 37 8.98 -5.47 -13.16
N ILE A 38 9.56 -4.61 -14.01
CA ILE A 38 9.90 -3.23 -13.64
C ILE A 38 8.63 -2.48 -13.22
N VAL A 39 7.58 -2.55 -14.03
CA VAL A 39 6.29 -1.91 -13.72
C VAL A 39 5.69 -2.48 -12.43
N GLY A 40 5.78 -3.80 -12.22
CA GLY A 40 5.33 -4.46 -11.01
C GLY A 40 6.04 -3.96 -9.75
N VAL A 41 7.37 -3.87 -9.77
CA VAL A 41 8.18 -3.38 -8.64
C VAL A 41 7.89 -1.92 -8.33
N VAL A 42 7.81 -1.06 -9.35
CA VAL A 42 7.49 0.37 -9.18
C VAL A 42 6.09 0.54 -8.58
N THR A 43 5.10 -0.18 -9.12
CA THR A 43 3.71 -0.13 -8.62
C THR A 43 3.62 -0.63 -7.19
N PHE A 44 4.34 -1.71 -6.86
CA PHE A 44 4.42 -2.22 -5.50
C PHE A 44 5.04 -1.21 -4.55
N GLY A 45 6.14 -0.53 -4.93
CA GLY A 45 6.77 0.51 -4.13
C GLY A 45 5.82 1.68 -3.83
N VAL A 46 5.11 2.17 -4.85
CA VAL A 46 4.10 3.25 -4.68
C VAL A 46 2.96 2.81 -3.76
N GLY A 47 2.46 1.58 -3.94
CA GLY A 47 1.44 0.98 -3.07
C GLY A 47 1.92 0.88 -1.62
N PHE A 48 3.15 0.40 -1.42
CA PHE A 48 3.75 0.24 -0.09
C PHE A 48 3.91 1.58 0.64
N VAL A 49 4.48 2.60 -0.03
CA VAL A 49 4.60 3.95 0.55
C VAL A 49 3.23 4.53 0.91
N THR A 50 2.22 4.30 0.05
CA THR A 50 0.84 4.75 0.31
C THR A 50 0.25 4.08 1.56
N ILE A 51 0.51 2.79 1.76
CA ILE A 51 0.08 2.06 2.97
C ILE A 51 0.78 2.66 4.20
N VAL A 52 2.11 2.78 4.17
CA VAL A 52 2.90 3.31 5.31
C VAL A 52 2.42 4.71 5.69
N TYR A 53 2.27 5.60 4.71
CA TYR A 53 1.77 6.94 4.94
C TYR A 53 0.36 6.93 5.55
N SER A 54 -0.53 6.07 5.05
CA SER A 54 -1.88 5.96 5.61
C SER A 54 -1.90 5.36 7.01
N LEU A 55 -0.95 4.50 7.37
CA LEU A 55 -0.82 3.95 8.72
C LEU A 55 -0.34 5.01 9.69
N ILE A 56 0.72 5.74 9.34
CA ILE A 56 1.25 6.86 10.14
C ILE A 56 0.15 7.89 10.40
N ARG A 57 -0.54 8.34 9.35
CA ARG A 57 -1.65 9.29 9.47
C ARG A 57 -2.80 8.78 10.34
N LYS A 58 -3.04 7.45 10.34
CA LYS A 58 -4.08 6.84 11.18
C LYS A 58 -3.66 6.88 12.65
N ILE A 59 -2.42 6.54 12.96
CA ILE A 59 -1.86 6.56 14.33
C ILE A 59 -1.91 7.99 14.87
N GLU A 60 -1.45 8.96 14.09
CA GLU A 60 -1.45 10.37 14.47
C GLU A 60 -2.86 10.87 14.78
N ARG A 61 -3.84 10.61 13.88
CA ARG A 61 -5.24 10.99 14.13
C ARG A 61 -5.84 10.31 15.35
N GLN A 62 -5.48 9.05 15.61
CA GLN A 62 -6.00 8.30 16.74
C GLN A 62 -5.42 8.81 18.07
N SER A 63 -4.14 9.18 18.11
CA SER A 63 -3.50 9.77 19.30
C SER A 63 -4.10 11.13 19.71
N ILE A 64 -4.48 11.96 18.73
CA ILE A 64 -5.11 13.27 18.99
C ILE A 64 -6.52 13.08 19.57
N LEU A 65 -7.30 12.13 19.04
CA LEU A 65 -8.64 11.83 19.55
C LEU A 65 -8.59 11.28 20.98
N ASP A 66 -7.61 10.41 21.25
CA ASP A 66 -7.43 9.80 22.57
C ASP A 66 -7.08 10.87 23.63
N THR A 67 -6.23 11.84 23.27
CA THR A 67 -5.88 12.96 24.14
C THR A 67 -7.09 13.84 24.46
N ARG A 68 -7.94 14.13 23.47
CA ARG A 68 -9.17 14.91 23.69
C ARG A 68 -10.19 14.19 24.56
N ASN A 69 -10.35 12.87 24.37
CA ASN A 69 -11.31 12.08 25.13
C ASN A 69 -10.87 11.90 26.60
N LYS A 70 -9.56 11.86 26.84
CA LYS A 70 -9.00 11.80 28.19
C LYS A 70 -9.23 13.12 28.94
N GLN A 71 -9.06 14.25 28.26
CA GLN A 71 -9.28 15.58 28.83
C GLN A 71 -10.75 15.87 29.16
N SER A 72 -11.71 15.28 28.43
CA SER A 72 -13.14 15.43 28.70
C SER A 72 -13.70 14.48 29.76
N ASN A 73 -12.96 13.43 30.15
CA ASN A 73 -13.38 12.48 31.19
C ASN A 73 -12.74 12.79 32.56
N ASP A 74 -11.82 13.75 32.63
CA ASP A 74 -11.17 14.23 33.86
C ASP A 74 -11.83 15.53 34.40
N GLU A 75 -12.95 15.99 33.82
CA GLU A 75 -13.86 17.02 34.35
C GLU A 75 -15.18 16.39 34.84
#